data_AF-A0A5C6Z674-F1
#
_entry.id   AF-A0A5C6Z674-F1
#
_cell.length_a   1.000
_cell.length_b   1.000
_cell.length_c   1.000
_cell.angle_alpha   90.00
_cell.angle_beta   90.00
_cell.angle_gamma   90.00
#
_symmetry.space_group_name_H-M   'P 1'
#
loop_
_entity.id
_entity.type
_entity.pdbx_description
1 polymer ?
#
loop_
_entity_poly.entity_id
_entity_poly.type
_entity_poly.pdbx_seq_one_letter_code
_entity_poly.pdbx_strand_id
1 'polypeptide(L)'
;GVTPPRRTSELTVAMLQLVASGRGFAALPLWAVEGYLARGYVARQRIGPSGLTGRLYAVSTGRLAAKPFLADFVRIMRETSLVNLGGVSLL
;
A
#
# COMPACT_ATOMS: atom_id res chain seq x y z
N GLY A 1 5.77 -19.75 -13.58
CA GLY A 1 5.93 -18.67 -12.56
C GLY A 1 7.21 -18.91 -11.77
N VAL A 2 7.71 -17.91 -11.05
CA VAL A 2 8.89 -18.03 -10.17
C VAL A 2 8.43 -18.17 -8.72
N THR A 3 9.03 -19.08 -7.96
CA THR A 3 8.73 -19.29 -6.53
C THR A 3 9.99 -19.02 -5.70
N PRO A 4 10.24 -17.76 -5.30
CA PRO A 4 11.39 -17.42 -4.47
C PRO A 4 11.18 -17.87 -3.00
N PRO A 5 12.26 -18.10 -2.24
CA PRO A 5 12.19 -18.25 -0.79
C PRO A 5 11.45 -17.08 -0.14
N ARG A 6 10.67 -17.34 0.91
CA ARG A 6 9.82 -16.35 1.57
C ARG A 6 10.27 -16.12 3.01
N ARG A 7 10.17 -14.87 3.45
CA ARG A 7 10.29 -14.45 4.83
C ARG A 7 9.10 -13.56 5.17
N THR A 8 8.47 -13.80 6.32
CA THR A 8 7.28 -13.07 6.76
C THR A 8 7.61 -12.13 7.91
N SER A 9 6.81 -11.07 8.03
CA SER A 9 6.80 -10.16 9.18
C SER A 9 5.46 -9.44 9.19
N GLU A 10 4.89 -9.24 10.39
CA GLU A 10 3.64 -8.51 10.58
C GLU A 10 3.84 -6.98 10.54
N LEU A 11 5.09 -6.50 10.69
CA LEU A 11 5.38 -5.07 10.80
C LEU A 11 6.09 -4.57 9.54
N THR A 12 5.48 -3.59 8.85
CA THR A 12 6.09 -2.93 7.68
C THR A 12 7.48 -2.38 8.01
N VAL A 13 7.66 -1.82 9.21
CA VAL A 13 8.96 -1.32 9.67
C VAL A 13 10.00 -2.44 9.71
N ALA A 14 9.66 -3.61 10.23
CA ALA A 14 10.57 -4.75 10.28
C ALA A 14 10.89 -5.29 8.88
N MET A 15 9.90 -5.33 7.97
CA MET A 15 10.15 -5.65 6.56
C MET A 15 11.18 -4.68 5.94
N LEU A 16 11.03 -3.37 6.19
CA LEU A 16 11.93 -2.36 5.66
C LEU A 16 13.33 -2.47 6.25
N GLN A 17 13.49 -2.78 7.54
CA GLN A 17 14.81 -3.04 8.14
C GLN A 17 15.49 -4.27 7.53
N LEU A 18 14.73 -5.31 7.20
CA LEU A 18 15.28 -6.47 6.49
C LEU A 18 15.75 -6.12 5.08
N VAL A 19 14.98 -5.31 4.35
CA VAL A 19 15.39 -4.84 3.01
C VAL A 19 16.63 -3.94 3.11
N ALA A 20 16.65 -2.97 4.03
CA ALA A 20 17.78 -2.07 4.25
C ALA A 20 19.06 -2.80 4.65
N SER A 21 18.95 -3.94 5.34
CA SER A 21 20.08 -4.81 5.71
C SER A 21 20.46 -5.85 4.63
N GLY A 22 19.92 -5.73 3.42
CA GLY A 22 20.25 -6.62 2.30
C GLY A 22 19.69 -8.04 2.43
N ARG A 23 18.68 -8.25 3.29
CA ARG A 23 18.11 -9.58 3.57
C ARG A 23 16.93 -9.97 2.67
N GLY A 24 16.75 -9.27 1.55
CA GLY A 24 15.75 -9.58 0.54
C GLY A 24 15.12 -8.34 -0.08
N PHE A 25 14.06 -8.58 -0.85
CA PHE A 25 13.23 -7.55 -1.50
C PHE A 25 11.80 -7.60 -0.98
N ALA A 26 11.10 -6.47 -1.03
CA ALA A 26 9.69 -6.37 -0.70
C ALA A 26 8.93 -5.59 -1.78
N ALA A 27 7.69 -5.99 -2.05
CA ALA A 27 6.74 -5.20 -2.82
C ALA A 27 5.78 -4.52 -1.85
N LEU A 28 5.82 -3.19 -1.79
CA LEU A 28 5.03 -2.37 -0.87
C LEU A 28 4.37 -1.21 -1.63
N PRO A 29 3.21 -0.71 -1.19
CA PRO A 29 2.64 0.53 -1.72
C PRO A 29 3.63 1.70 -1.59
N LEU A 30 3.68 2.58 -2.59
CA LEU A 30 4.65 3.69 -2.62
C LEU A 30 4.53 4.59 -1.38
N TRP A 31 3.31 5.00 -1.04
CA TRP A 31 3.02 5.83 0.14
C TRP A 31 3.51 5.20 1.46
N ALA A 32 3.59 3.86 1.55
CA ALA A 32 4.02 3.18 2.77
C ALA A 32 5.54 3.24 2.99
N VAL A 33 6.31 3.58 1.94
CA VAL A 33 7.78 3.57 1.97
C VAL A 33 8.41 4.95 1.75
N GLU A 34 7.61 5.99 1.44
CA GLU A 34 8.10 7.34 1.13
C GLU A 34 9.07 7.90 2.17
N GLY A 35 8.75 7.78 3.47
CA GLY A 35 9.63 8.28 4.54
C GLY A 35 11.00 7.57 4.60
N TYR A 36 11.08 6.32 4.17
CA TYR A 36 12.33 5.55 4.13
C TYR A 36 13.14 5.83 2.87
N LEU A 37 12.45 6.05 1.74
CA LEU A 37 13.06 6.51 0.50
C LEU A 37 13.70 7.88 0.69
N ALA A 38 13.01 8.82 1.34
CA ALA A 38 13.51 10.17 1.59
C ALA A 38 14.79 10.18 2.46
N ARG A 39 14.95 9.19 3.35
CA ARG A 39 16.14 9.02 4.20
C ARG A 39 17.26 8.22 3.54
N GLY A 40 17.04 7.69 2.34
CA GLY A 40 18.00 6.84 1.64
C GLY A 40 18.19 5.45 2.26
N TYR A 41 17.26 4.98 3.10
CA TYR A 41 17.37 3.67 3.76
C TYR A 41 17.08 2.50 2.82
N VAL A 42 16.28 2.75 1.78
CA VAL A 42 15.95 1.76 0.75
C VAL A 42 15.90 2.45 -0.61
N ALA A 43 16.08 1.67 -1.68
CA ALA A 43 15.80 2.10 -3.04
C ALA A 43 14.49 1.48 -3.55
N ARG A 44 13.88 2.08 -4.58
CA ARG A 44 12.69 1.53 -5.25
C ARG A 44 12.98 1.15 -6.70
N GLN A 45 12.29 0.12 -7.18
CA GLN A 45 12.30 -0.29 -8.58
C GLN A 45 10.87 -0.60 -9.05
N ARG A 46 10.59 -0.35 -10.33
CA ARG A 46 9.33 -0.72 -10.97
C ARG A 46 9.17 -2.25 -11.03
N ILE A 47 7.99 -2.74 -10.68
CA ILE A 47 7.65 -4.16 -10.78
C ILE A 47 7.00 -4.41 -12.15
N GLY A 48 7.74 -5.01 -13.08
CA GLY A 48 7.28 -5.33 -14.44
C GLY A 48 7.21 -4.11 -15.38
N PRO A 49 7.05 -4.31 -16.71
CA PRO A 49 7.07 -3.23 -17.69
C PRO A 49 5.98 -2.17 -17.45
N SER A 50 4.76 -2.63 -17.16
CA SER A 50 3.59 -1.76 -16.91
C SER A 50 3.51 -1.22 -15.49
N GLY A 51 4.42 -1.63 -14.59
CA GLY A 51 4.27 -1.40 -13.16
C GLY A 51 3.23 -2.32 -12.51
N LEU A 52 3.09 -2.18 -11.19
CA LEU A 52 2.13 -2.94 -10.40
C LEU A 52 1.26 -1.96 -9.60
N THR A 53 -0.06 -2.02 -9.80
CA THR A 53 -1.03 -1.16 -9.13
C THR A 53 -2.04 -2.02 -8.37
N GLY A 54 -2.16 -1.79 -7.06
CA GLY A 54 -3.22 -2.38 -6.24
C GLY A 54 -4.53 -1.60 -6.38
N ARG A 55 -5.66 -2.30 -6.30
CA ARG A 55 -7.00 -1.69 -6.24
C ARG A 55 -7.65 -2.01 -4.89
N LEU A 56 -8.12 -0.98 -4.20
CA LEU A 56 -8.83 -1.12 -2.93
C LEU A 56 -10.32 -0.84 -3.15
N TYR A 57 -11.17 -1.62 -2.48
CA TYR A 57 -12.62 -1.53 -2.56
C TYR A 57 -13.22 -1.50 -1.16
N ALA A 58 -14.26 -0.69 -0.97
CA ALA A 58 -15.13 -0.80 0.19
C ALA A 58 -16.27 -1.76 -0.16
N VAL A 59 -16.45 -2.80 0.64
CA VAL A 59 -17.48 -3.83 0.41
C VAL A 59 -18.41 -3.88 1.62
N SER A 60 -19.72 -3.92 1.35
CA SER A 60 -20.76 -3.93 2.38
C SER A 60 -22.01 -4.66 1.89
N THR A 61 -22.89 -5.03 2.81
CA THR A 61 -24.24 -5.51 2.47
C THR A 61 -25.10 -4.34 2.00
N GLY A 62 -26.09 -4.58 1.14
CA GLY A 62 -27.00 -3.52 0.68
C GLY A 62 -27.71 -2.80 1.82
N ARG A 63 -28.11 -3.52 2.87
CA ARG A 63 -28.74 -2.94 4.07
C ARG A 63 -27.83 -1.95 4.80
N LEU A 64 -26.54 -2.25 4.89
CA LEU A 64 -25.57 -1.39 5.56
C LEU A 64 -25.14 -0.24 4.64
N ALA A 65 -25.04 -0.47 3.33
CA ALA A 65 -24.77 0.56 2.32
C ALA A 65 -25.84 1.66 2.31
N ALA A 66 -27.10 1.33 2.64
CA ALA A 66 -28.17 2.30 2.78
C ALA A 66 -28.06 3.20 4.04
N LYS A 67 -27.10 2.94 4.94
CA LYS A 67 -26.90 3.77 6.14
C LYS A 67 -26.07 5.00 5.81
N PRO A 68 -26.52 6.22 6.16
CA PRO A 68 -25.80 7.46 5.85
C PRO A 68 -24.34 7.47 6.33
N PHE A 69 -24.06 6.92 7.52
CA PHE A 69 -22.71 6.90 8.07
C PHE A 69 -21.74 6.08 7.22
N LEU A 70 -22.20 5.05 6.50
CA LEU A 70 -21.30 4.24 5.68
C LEU A 70 -20.93 4.99 4.40
N ALA A 71 -21.89 5.69 3.78
CA ALA A 71 -21.62 6.55 2.65
C ALA A 71 -20.60 7.65 3.04
N ASP A 72 -20.81 8.26 4.21
CA ASP A 72 -19.91 9.30 4.71
C ASP A 72 -18.52 8.76 5.06
N PHE A 73 -18.44 7.57 5.65
CA PHE A 73 -17.17 6.88 5.91
C PHE A 73 -16.37 6.63 4.61
N VAL A 74 -17.02 6.11 3.57
CA VAL A 74 -16.36 5.86 2.28
C VAL A 74 -15.90 7.17 1.64
N ARG A 75 -16.70 8.23 1.73
CA ARG A 75 -16.35 9.56 1.25
C ARG A 75 -15.10 10.09 1.97
N ILE A 76 -15.10 10.10 3.31
CA ILE A 76 -13.97 10.55 4.13
C ILE A 76 -12.72 9.72 3.84
N MET A 77 -12.84 8.40 3.71
CA MET A 77 -11.73 7.52 3.35
C MET A 77 -11.12 7.89 1.99
N ARG A 78 -11.93 8.14 0.97
CA ARG A 78 -11.46 8.55 -0.36
C ARG A 78 -10.74 9.90 -0.31
N GLU A 79 -11.35 10.89 0.33
CA GLU A 79 -10.78 12.24 0.46
C GLU A 79 -9.46 12.23 1.25
N THR A 80 -9.47 11.59 2.41
CA THR A 80 -8.28 11.49 3.28
C THR A 80 -7.14 10.76 2.59
N SER A 81 -7.44 9.67 1.87
CA SER A 81 -6.43 8.90 1.14
C SER A 81 -5.80 9.72 0.02
N LEU A 82 -6.60 10.46 -0.75
CA LEU A 82 -6.08 11.32 -1.81
C LEU A 82 -5.15 12.42 -1.29
N VAL A 83 -5.50 13.02 -0.15
CA VAL A 83 -4.72 14.12 0.44
C VAL A 83 -3.42 13.61 1.04
N ASN A 84 -3.45 12.45 1.72
CA ASN A 84 -2.33 12.01 2.56
C ASN A 84 -1.47 10.91 1.95
N LEU A 85 -1.93 10.19 0.93
CA LEU A 85 -1.22 9.05 0.36
C LEU A 85 -0.77 9.31 -1.08
N GLY A 86 0.53 9.60 -1.23
CA GLY A 86 1.15 9.81 -2.53
C GLY A 86 0.91 8.66 -3.52
N GLY A 87 0.54 9.00 -4.75
CA GLY A 87 0.32 8.03 -5.84
C GLY A 87 -1.02 7.28 -5.78
N VAL A 88 -1.91 7.60 -4.83
CA VAL A 88 -3.30 7.12 -4.85
C VAL A 88 -4.13 7.95 -5.83
N SER A 89 -4.98 7.29 -6.59
CA SER A 89 -5.94 7.91 -7.51
C SER A 89 -7.32 7.30 -7.33
N LEU A 90 -8.36 8.08 -7.63
CA LEU A 90 -9.74 7.59 -7.64
C LEU A 90 -10.06 7.04 -9.02
N LEU A 91 -10.62 5.83 -9.05
CA LEU A 91 -11.30 5.26 -10.20
C LEU A 91 -12.68 5.89 -10.37
#